data_AF-A0A661R4L0-F1
#
_entry.id   AF-A0A661R4L0-F1
#
_cell.length_a   1.000
_cell.length_b   1.000
_cell.length_c   1.000
_cell.angle_alpha   90.00
_cell.angle_beta   90.00
_cell.angle_gamma   90.00
#
_symmetry.space_group_name_H-M   'P 1'
#
loop_
_entity.id
_entity.type
_entity.pdbx_description
1 polymer ?
#
loop_
_entity_poly.entity_id
_entity_poly.type
_entity_poly.pdbx_seq_one_letter_code
_entity_poly.pdbx_strand_id
1 'polypeptide(L)'
;MNRVKSFRLLVLTIWLGIFFGLFSFSCATNPVSGKRELMLLGEAQEIRLGKKTDAQIVKTYGVYDDPKLTAYIQDLGQRMGRLSHRPNLRFEFKILDSPVVNAFAVPGGYVYLTRGVLSYLNSEAELACVIGHEIGHVAARH
;
A
#
# COMPACT_ATOMS: atom_id res chain seq x y z
N MET A 1 -30.81 49.94 3.84
CA MET A 1 -31.06 48.48 3.93
C MET A 1 -30.36 47.63 2.85
N ASN A 2 -29.90 48.20 1.71
CA ASN A 2 -29.31 47.43 0.60
C ASN A 2 -27.79 47.12 0.72
N ARG A 3 -26.98 47.97 1.36
CA ARG A 3 -25.52 47.72 1.53
C ARG A 3 -25.20 46.47 2.36
N VAL A 4 -25.97 46.22 3.41
CA VAL A 4 -25.74 45.07 4.32
C VAL A 4 -26.08 43.74 3.64
N LYS A 5 -27.09 43.72 2.76
CA LYS A 5 -27.45 42.53 1.97
C LYS A 5 -26.38 42.20 0.93
N SER A 6 -25.83 43.22 0.26
CA SER A 6 -24.77 43.05 -0.75
C SER A 6 -23.45 42.56 -0.14
N PHE A 7 -23.09 43.04 1.06
CA PHE A 7 -21.91 42.56 1.80
C PHE A 7 -22.06 41.10 2.26
N ARG A 8 -23.24 40.71 2.76
CA ARG A 8 -23.51 39.30 3.14
C ARG A 8 -23.46 38.34 1.95
N LEU A 9 -23.92 38.78 0.78
CA LEU A 9 -23.89 37.98 -0.45
C LEU A 9 -22.45 37.79 -0.99
N LEU A 10 -21.61 38.83 -0.86
CA LEU A 10 -20.18 38.77 -1.20
C LEU A 10 -19.42 37.80 -0.28
N VAL A 11 -19.70 37.85 1.02
CA VAL A 11 -19.09 36.92 1.98
C VAL A 11 -19.54 35.48 1.71
N LEU A 12 -20.82 35.25 1.45
CA LEU A 12 -21.34 33.90 1.14
C LEU A 12 -20.71 33.30 -0.12
N THR A 13 -20.51 34.11 -1.16
CA THR A 13 -19.89 33.68 -2.42
C THR A 13 -18.39 33.39 -2.26
N ILE A 14 -17.68 34.15 -1.42
CA ILE A 14 -16.29 33.84 -1.05
C ILE A 14 -16.21 32.51 -0.29
N TRP A 15 -17.09 32.26 0.68
CA TRP A 15 -17.13 30.98 1.42
C TRP A 15 -17.50 29.80 0.52
N LEU A 16 -18.45 29.96 -0.41
CA LEU A 16 -18.77 28.93 -1.41
C LEU A 16 -17.59 28.67 -2.37
N GLY A 17 -16.88 29.72 -2.80
CA GLY A 17 -15.69 29.61 -3.66
C GLY A 17 -14.53 28.90 -2.95
N ILE A 18 -14.31 29.18 -1.66
CA ILE A 18 -13.30 28.49 -0.84
C ILE A 18 -13.71 27.03 -0.62
N PHE A 19 -14.97 26.76 -0.33
CA PHE A 19 -15.48 25.39 -0.15
C PHE A 19 -15.35 24.56 -1.44
N PHE A 20 -15.62 25.16 -2.61
CA PHE A 20 -15.46 24.48 -3.91
C PHE A 20 -13.99 24.32 -4.32
N GLY A 21 -13.13 25.30 -3.99
CA GLY A 21 -11.68 25.23 -4.25
C GLY A 21 -10.96 24.14 -3.44
N LEU A 22 -11.49 23.77 -2.26
CA LEU A 22 -10.91 22.73 -1.40
C LEU A 22 -11.14 21.29 -1.91
N PHE A 23 -12.02 21.06 -2.88
CA PHE A 23 -12.35 19.72 -3.39
C PHE A 23 -11.48 19.23 -4.56
N SER A 24 -10.53 20.02 -5.07
CA SER A 24 -9.88 19.76 -6.37
C SER A 24 -8.56 18.97 -6.32
N PHE A 25 -8.19 18.32 -5.21
CA PHE A 25 -6.81 17.79 -5.05
C PHE A 25 -6.63 16.26 -5.00
N SER A 26 -7.65 15.43 -5.23
CA SER A 26 -7.50 13.97 -5.10
C SER A 26 -7.33 13.22 -6.43
N CYS A 27 -6.38 13.65 -7.26
CA CYS A 27 -5.91 12.85 -8.41
C CYS A 27 -4.45 12.47 -8.16
N ALA A 28 -4.16 11.18 -7.98
CA ALA A 28 -2.80 10.67 -7.99
C ALA A 28 -2.58 9.75 -9.20
N THR A 29 -1.35 9.70 -9.69
CA THR A 29 -0.98 8.85 -10.82
C THR A 29 -0.72 7.43 -10.34
N ASN A 30 -1.31 6.45 -11.02
CA ASN A 30 -0.96 5.05 -10.83
C ASN A 30 0.48 4.82 -11.34
N PRO A 31 1.41 4.33 -10.50
CA PRO A 31 2.82 4.15 -10.89
C PRO A 31 3.02 3.16 -12.03
N VAL A 32 2.11 2.19 -12.19
CA VAL A 32 2.18 1.14 -13.21
C VAL A 32 1.53 1.58 -14.51
N SER A 33 0.29 2.09 -14.46
CA SER A 33 -0.44 2.48 -15.67
C SER A 33 -0.05 3.85 -16.22
N GLY A 34 0.56 4.71 -15.38
CA GLY A 34 0.85 6.11 -15.69
C GLY A 34 -0.39 7.00 -15.78
N LYS A 35 -1.60 6.45 -15.61
CA LYS A 35 -2.86 7.19 -15.72
C LYS A 35 -3.17 7.89 -14.40
N ARG A 36 -3.87 9.03 -14.49
CA ARG A 36 -4.48 9.67 -13.33
C ARG A 36 -5.73 8.87 -12.98
N GLU A 37 -5.68 8.23 -11.84
CA GLU A 37 -6.77 7.42 -11.31
C GLU A 37 -7.18 8.02 -9.96
N LEU A 38 -8.44 7.78 -9.58
CA LEU A 38 -8.90 8.21 -8.26
C LEU A 38 -8.19 7.36 -7.21
N MET A 39 -7.21 7.95 -6.55
CA MET A 39 -6.49 7.34 -5.45
C MET A 39 -7.01 7.96 -4.16
N LEU A 40 -7.70 7.17 -3.35
CA LEU A 40 -8.35 7.64 -2.11
C LEU A 40 -7.36 8.07 -1.02
N LEU A 41 -6.13 7.53 -1.07
CA LEU A 41 -5.07 7.82 -0.11
C LEU A 41 -3.85 8.39 -0.83
N GLY A 42 -3.24 9.42 -0.23
CA GLY A 42 -1.87 9.82 -0.60
C GLY A 42 -0.85 8.78 -0.13
N GLU A 43 0.33 8.74 -0.74
CA GLU A 43 1.36 7.75 -0.41
C GLU A 43 1.75 7.76 1.08
N ALA A 44 1.91 8.94 1.69
CA ALA A 44 2.21 9.01 3.12
C ALA A 44 1.08 8.46 4.01
N GLN A 45 -0.18 8.58 3.59
CA GLN A 45 -1.33 7.98 4.29
C GLN A 45 -1.36 6.47 4.10
N GLU A 46 -1.08 6.00 2.89
CA GLU A 46 -0.96 4.59 2.54
C GLU A 46 0.10 3.88 3.41
N ILE A 47 1.30 4.47 3.55
CA ILE A 47 2.37 3.93 4.40
C ILE A 47 1.95 3.88 5.88
N ARG A 48 1.28 4.92 6.37
CA ARG A 48 0.78 4.94 7.77
C ARG A 48 -0.30 3.89 8.00
N LEU A 49 -1.18 3.67 7.02
CA LEU A 49 -2.20 2.64 7.09
C LEU A 49 -1.54 1.26 7.11
N GLY A 50 -0.58 1.00 6.21
CA GLY A 50 0.22 -0.22 6.17
C GLY A 50 0.82 -0.59 7.52
N LYS A 51 1.51 0.36 8.16
CA LYS A 51 2.11 0.16 9.49
C LYS A 51 1.09 -0.22 10.57
N LYS A 52 -0.14 0.33 10.52
CA LYS A 52 -1.21 -0.02 11.46
C LYS A 52 -1.75 -1.41 11.18
N THR A 53 -2.00 -1.73 9.91
CA THR A 53 -2.48 -3.03 9.46
C THR A 53 -1.47 -4.14 9.77
N ASP A 54 -0.17 -3.87 9.65
CA ASP A 54 0.90 -4.79 10.01
C ASP A 54 0.82 -5.25 11.46
N ALA A 55 0.64 -4.32 12.39
CA ALA A 55 0.50 -4.65 13.81
C ALA A 55 -0.73 -5.53 14.08
N GLN A 56 -1.81 -5.36 13.32
CA GLN A 56 -3.01 -6.19 13.43
C GLN A 56 -2.77 -7.59 12.85
N ILE A 57 -2.14 -7.69 11.67
CA ILE A 57 -1.83 -8.97 11.02
C ILE A 57 -0.90 -9.80 11.90
N VAL A 58 0.18 -9.21 12.40
CA VAL A 58 1.13 -9.91 13.29
C VAL A 58 0.42 -10.40 14.55
N LYS A 59 -0.49 -9.61 15.12
CA LYS A 59 -1.29 -10.02 16.28
C LYS A 59 -2.25 -11.18 15.96
N THR A 60 -2.82 -11.20 14.76
CA THR A 60 -3.82 -12.20 14.34
C THR A 60 -3.18 -13.53 13.96
N TYR A 61 -2.10 -13.50 13.18
CA TYR A 61 -1.51 -14.70 12.57
C TYR A 61 -0.24 -15.18 13.27
N GLY A 62 0.40 -14.33 14.10
CA GLY A 62 1.75 -14.59 14.58
C GLY A 62 2.79 -14.47 13.47
N VAL A 63 4.06 -14.48 13.87
CA VAL A 63 5.20 -14.51 12.96
C VAL A 63 5.88 -15.87 13.11
N TYR A 64 6.19 -16.49 11.98
CA TYR A 64 6.93 -17.74 11.97
C TYR A 64 8.40 -17.48 12.34
N ASP A 65 8.88 -18.14 13.39
CA ASP A 65 10.22 -17.94 13.93
C ASP A 65 11.28 -18.71 13.14
N ASP A 66 11.66 -18.14 11.99
CA ASP A 66 12.83 -18.56 11.21
C ASP A 66 13.59 -17.32 10.71
N PRO A 67 14.61 -16.85 11.47
CA PRO A 67 15.37 -15.67 11.11
C PRO A 67 16.14 -15.82 9.80
N LYS A 68 16.60 -17.04 9.46
CA LYS A 68 17.39 -17.29 8.24
C LYS A 68 16.49 -17.19 7.01
N LEU A 69 15.35 -17.87 7.05
CA LEU A 69 14.38 -17.83 5.96
C LEU A 69 13.79 -16.43 5.79
N THR A 70 13.47 -15.76 6.90
CA THR A 70 12.98 -14.37 6.88
C THR A 70 14.01 -13.44 6.23
N ALA A 71 15.29 -13.55 6.60
CA ALA A 71 16.34 -12.72 5.99
C ALA A 71 16.49 -12.99 4.48
N TYR A 72 16.40 -14.25 4.06
CA TYR A 72 16.46 -14.62 2.65
C TYR A 72 15.29 -14.07 1.84
N ILE A 73 14.05 -14.26 2.30
CA ILE A 73 12.85 -13.71 1.62
C ILE A 73 12.90 -12.19 1.61
N GLN A 74 13.31 -11.55 2.71
CA GLN A 74 13.49 -10.11 2.76
C GLN A 74 14.49 -9.64 1.70
N ASP A 75 15.67 -10.25 1.61
CA ASP A 75 16.69 -9.87 0.63
C ASP A 75 16.22 -10.09 -0.82
N LEU A 76 15.62 -11.24 -1.13
CA LEU A 76 15.04 -11.52 -2.44
C LEU A 76 13.96 -10.49 -2.80
N GLY A 77 13.02 -10.26 -1.89
CA GLY A 77 11.94 -9.31 -2.06
C GLY A 77 12.42 -7.86 -2.22
N GLN A 78 13.46 -7.43 -1.50
CA GLN A 78 14.08 -6.13 -1.69
C GLN A 78 14.70 -5.99 -3.09
N ARG A 79 15.45 -7.02 -3.55
CA ARG A 79 16.04 -7.03 -4.89
C ARG A 79 14.97 -6.91 -5.96
N MET A 80 13.86 -7.64 -5.83
CA MET A 80 12.73 -7.59 -6.75
C MET A 80 11.96 -6.26 -6.67
N GLY A 81 11.74 -5.73 -5.47
CA GLY A 81 11.03 -4.46 -5.25
C GLY A 81 11.72 -3.27 -5.94
N ARG A 82 13.06 -3.26 -5.98
CA ARG A 82 13.85 -2.26 -6.71
C ARG A 82 13.66 -2.29 -8.22
N LEU A 83 13.17 -3.40 -8.78
CA LEU A 83 12.85 -3.55 -10.21
C LEU A 83 11.40 -3.18 -10.53
N SER A 84 10.57 -2.91 -9.51
CA SER A 84 9.16 -2.55 -9.68
C SER A 84 8.97 -1.10 -10.12
N HIS A 85 7.71 -0.73 -10.40
CA HIS A 85 7.32 0.66 -10.68
C HIS A 85 7.36 1.58 -9.44
N ARG A 86 7.74 1.06 -8.26
CA ARG A 86 7.94 1.83 -7.02
C ARG A 86 9.30 1.49 -6.39
N PRO A 87 10.43 1.76 -7.07
CA PRO A 87 11.76 1.29 -6.63
C PRO A 87 12.25 1.93 -5.32
N ASN A 88 11.66 3.07 -4.92
CA ASN A 88 11.97 3.79 -3.69
C ASN A 88 11.04 3.43 -2.52
N LEU A 89 10.00 2.61 -2.75
CA LEU A 89 9.15 2.13 -1.68
C LEU A 89 9.91 1.08 -0.88
N ARG A 90 9.93 1.24 0.45
CA ARG A 90 10.49 0.22 1.34
C ARG A 90 9.51 -0.93 1.46
N PHE A 91 9.83 -2.05 0.83
CA PHE A 91 9.07 -3.28 1.03
C PHE A 91 9.42 -3.92 2.38
N GLU A 92 8.50 -4.65 2.97
CA GLU A 92 8.69 -5.41 4.20
C GLU A 92 8.03 -6.77 4.04
N PHE A 93 8.82 -7.84 4.14
CA PHE A 93 8.33 -9.20 3.97
C PHE A 93 8.28 -9.89 5.33
N LYS A 94 7.16 -10.54 5.63
CA LYS A 94 7.02 -11.35 6.86
C LYS A 94 6.44 -12.71 6.55
N ILE A 95 6.91 -13.71 7.30
CA ILE A 95 6.37 -15.05 7.26
C ILE A 95 5.37 -15.19 8.41
N LEU A 96 4.13 -15.51 8.09
CA LEU A 96 3.06 -15.70 9.07
C LEU A 96 3.00 -17.17 9.49
N ASP A 97 2.82 -17.43 10.78
CA ASP A 97 2.66 -18.79 11.29
C ASP A 97 1.24 -19.30 11.08
N SER A 98 0.89 -19.54 9.82
CA SER A 98 -0.40 -20.08 9.41
C SER A 98 -0.21 -21.22 8.42
N PRO A 99 -0.93 -22.35 8.58
CA PRO A 99 -0.91 -23.45 7.62
C PRO A 99 -1.74 -23.17 6.36
N VAL A 100 -2.55 -22.11 6.34
CA VAL A 100 -3.37 -21.75 5.18
C VAL A 100 -2.45 -21.37 4.03
N VAL A 101 -2.64 -21.94 2.85
CA VAL A 101 -1.86 -21.60 1.64
C VAL A 101 -2.27 -20.21 1.15
N ASN A 102 -1.47 -19.19 1.46
CA ASN A 102 -1.76 -17.81 1.05
C ASN A 102 -0.50 -16.94 1.00
N ALA A 103 -0.53 -15.93 0.14
CA ALA A 103 0.35 -14.77 0.16
C ALA A 103 -0.51 -13.54 -0.13
N PHE A 104 -0.19 -12.40 0.49
CA PHE A 104 -0.94 -11.18 0.26
C PHE A 104 -0.12 -9.95 0.64
N ALA A 105 -0.44 -8.82 0.04
CA ALA A 105 0.09 -7.53 0.40
C ALA A 105 -0.95 -6.63 1.06
N VAL A 106 -0.46 -5.64 1.80
CA VAL A 106 -1.27 -4.52 2.29
C VAL A 106 -0.59 -3.19 1.95
N PRO A 107 -1.29 -2.05 2.06
CA PRO A 107 -0.76 -0.73 1.73
C PRO A 107 0.64 -0.47 2.29
N GLY A 108 1.46 0.30 1.58
CA GLY A 108 2.73 0.81 2.12
C GLY A 108 3.92 -0.15 2.07
N GLY A 109 3.85 -1.22 1.28
CA GLY A 109 5.01 -2.09 1.00
C GLY A 109 5.07 -3.38 1.80
N TYR A 110 4.06 -3.69 2.60
CA TYR A 110 4.06 -4.90 3.43
C TYR A 110 3.52 -6.09 2.64
N VAL A 111 4.30 -7.16 2.59
CA VAL A 111 3.98 -8.42 1.91
C VAL A 111 4.11 -9.56 2.90
N TYR A 112 3.14 -10.47 2.90
CA TYR A 112 3.07 -11.59 3.82
C TYR A 112 3.03 -12.90 3.05
N LEU A 113 3.82 -13.86 3.50
CA LEU A 113 3.74 -15.24 3.06
C LEU A 113 3.35 -16.10 4.26
N THR A 114 2.43 -17.03 4.09
CA THR A 114 2.14 -17.99 5.17
C THR A 114 3.13 -19.16 5.12
N ARG A 115 3.37 -19.80 6.26
CA ARG A 115 4.07 -21.10 6.29
C ARG A 115 3.42 -22.12 5.34
N GLY A 116 2.10 -22.08 5.21
CA GLY A 116 1.34 -22.89 4.27
C GLY A 116 1.72 -22.69 2.80
N VAL A 117 1.87 -21.45 2.31
CA VAL A 117 2.29 -21.26 0.91
C VAL A 117 3.72 -21.73 0.70
N LEU A 118 4.61 -21.49 1.66
CA LEU A 118 6.01 -21.90 1.57
C LEU A 118 6.18 -23.41 1.48
N SER A 119 5.30 -24.20 2.10
CA SER A 119 5.36 -25.67 2.00
C SER A 119 4.91 -26.24 0.65
N TYR A 120 4.29 -25.42 -0.22
CA TYR A 120 3.85 -25.83 -1.56
C TYR A 120 4.82 -25.45 -2.68
N LEU A 121 5.75 -24.53 -2.42
CA LEU A 121 6.69 -24.04 -3.42
C LEU A 121 7.89 -24.98 -3.54
N ASN A 122 8.19 -25.41 -4.76
CA ASN A 122 9.23 -26.41 -5.04
C ASN A 122 10.51 -25.80 -5.64
N SER A 123 10.52 -24.48 -5.88
CA SER A 123 11.69 -23.77 -6.40
C SER A 123 11.70 -22.31 -5.99
N GLU A 124 12.89 -21.69 -6.02
CA GLU A 124 13.04 -20.24 -5.85
C GLU A 124 12.28 -19.47 -6.94
N ALA A 125 12.14 -20.03 -8.15
CA ALA A 125 11.40 -19.40 -9.23
C ALA A 125 9.90 -19.29 -8.92
N GLU A 126 9.30 -20.33 -8.31
CA GLU A 126 7.90 -20.27 -7.86
C GLU A 126 7.72 -19.26 -6.72
N LEU A 127 8.66 -19.22 -5.77
CA LEU A 127 8.68 -18.21 -4.71
C LEU A 127 8.77 -16.80 -5.29
N ALA A 128 9.67 -16.57 -6.23
CA ALA A 128 9.82 -15.29 -6.91
C ALA A 128 8.55 -14.92 -7.69
N CYS A 129 7.86 -15.88 -8.31
CA CYS A 129 6.57 -15.63 -8.97
C CYS A 129 5.52 -15.09 -7.99
N VAL A 130 5.36 -15.73 -6.83
CA VAL A 130 4.44 -15.29 -5.77
C VAL A 130 4.83 -13.91 -5.23
N ILE A 131 6.10 -13.71 -4.88
CA ILE A 131 6.59 -12.41 -4.40
C ILE A 131 6.39 -11.31 -5.45
N GLY A 132 6.68 -11.60 -6.72
CA GLY A 132 6.51 -10.68 -7.84
C GLY A 132 5.06 -10.30 -8.06
N HIS A 133 4.13 -11.26 -7.93
CA HIS A 133 2.69 -11.02 -7.98
C HIS A 133 2.26 -10.02 -6.90
N GLU A 134 2.68 -10.23 -5.65
CA GLU A 134 2.35 -9.35 -4.53
C GLU A 134 3.00 -7.96 -4.65
N ILE A 135 4.25 -7.88 -5.14
CA ILE A 135 4.89 -6.59 -5.46
C ILE A 135 4.08 -5.84 -6.54
N GLY A 136 3.52 -6.56 -7.51
CA GLY A 136 2.64 -6.00 -8.54
C GLY A 136 1.42 -5.30 -7.95
N HIS A 137 0.74 -5.93 -6.99
CA HIS A 137 -0.40 -5.32 -6.29
C HIS A 137 0.01 -4.04 -5.54
N VAL A 138 1.10 -4.07 -4.79
CA VAL A 138 1.63 -2.90 -4.07
C VAL A 138 2.02 -1.78 -5.04
N ALA A 139 2.67 -2.12 -6.15
CA ALA A 139 3.11 -1.16 -7.15
C ALA A 139 1.93 -0.46 -7.84
N ALA A 140 0.88 -1.23 -8.15
CA ALA A 140 -0.36 -0.72 -8.75
C ALA A 140 -1.29 -0.05 -7.74
N ARG A 141 -1.02 -0.20 -6.42
CA ARG A 141 -1.83 0.33 -5.32
C ARG A 141 -3.25 -0.29 -5.31
N HIS A 142 -3.33 -1.60 -5.57
CA HIS A 142 -4.56 -2.40 -5.52
C HIS A 142 -4.92 -2.85 -4.09
#